data_AF-A0A6P6I9B7-F1
#
_entry.id   AF-A0A6P6I9B7-F1
#
_cell.length_a   1.000
_cell.length_b   1.000
_cell.length_c   1.000
_cell.angle_alpha   90.00
_cell.angle_beta   90.00
_cell.angle_gamma   90.00
#
_symmetry.space_group_name_H-M   'P 1'
#
loop_
_entity.id
_entity.type
_entity.pdbx_description
1 polymer ?
#
loop_
_entity_poly.entity_id
_entity_poly.type
_entity_poly.pdbx_seq_one_letter_code
_entity_poly.pdbx_strand_id
1 'polypeptide(L)'
;MNVFLDLSLMGALVRPHSGYAEIQKCVVCSYMSYSVFNHFLVRLVMEVKGQMIHVPESNSILFLGSPCVDKLDELMGRGLHLSDIPIHDATRDVILVGEQAKAQDGLKKRMDKLKATLERTHQALEEEKKKTVDLLYSIFPGDVAQQLWQGQQVQARKFDDVTMLFSDIVGFTAICAQCTPMQVISMLNELYTRFDHQCGFLDIYKVETIGDAYCVAAGLHRKSLCHAKPIALMALKMMELSEEVLTPDGRPIQFGETQTSHHSDLLNHEPVVTEDGVGGKPWTTVMGV
;
A
#
# COMPACT_ATOMS: atom_id res chain seq x y z
N MET A 1 64.22 -16.72 -25.18
CA MET A 1 65.08 -16.38 -24.03
C MET A 1 64.23 -15.66 -23.02
N ASN A 2 63.86 -16.35 -21.94
CA ASN A 2 63.25 -15.74 -20.76
C ASN A 2 64.26 -14.80 -20.12
N VAL A 3 63.88 -13.56 -19.89
CA VAL A 3 64.56 -12.68 -18.94
C VAL A 3 63.56 -12.41 -17.82
N PHE A 4 63.66 -13.22 -16.78
CA PHE A 4 63.10 -12.96 -15.48
C PHE A 4 63.79 -11.68 -14.96
N LEU A 5 63.05 -10.57 -14.89
CA LEU A 5 63.47 -9.42 -14.10
C LEU A 5 62.89 -9.61 -12.71
N ASP A 6 63.70 -10.26 -11.87
CA ASP A 6 63.49 -10.41 -10.44
C ASP A 6 63.49 -9.01 -9.81
N LEU A 7 62.35 -8.58 -9.27
CA LEU A 7 62.13 -7.25 -8.69
C LEU A 7 62.65 -7.13 -7.24
N SER A 8 63.55 -8.01 -6.81
CA SER A 8 63.96 -8.12 -5.40
C SER A 8 64.96 -7.05 -4.90
N LEU A 9 65.26 -5.99 -5.66
CA LEU A 9 66.09 -4.89 -5.16
C LEU A 9 65.59 -3.53 -5.66
N MET A 10 64.58 -2.99 -4.98
CA MET A 10 64.31 -1.55 -4.99
C MET A 10 64.56 -1.01 -3.58
N GLY A 11 65.84 -0.95 -3.21
CA GLY A 11 66.29 -0.13 -2.09
C GLY A 11 66.18 1.33 -2.49
N ALA A 12 65.13 2.01 -2.05
CA ALA A 12 65.04 3.47 -2.16
C ALA A 12 66.08 4.09 -1.20
N LEU A 13 67.17 4.64 -1.74
CA LEU A 13 68.13 5.40 -0.95
C LEU A 13 67.52 6.78 -0.63
N VAL A 14 66.77 6.85 0.47
CA VAL A 14 66.26 8.11 1.01
C VAL A 14 67.44 8.87 1.63
N ARG A 15 67.91 9.95 0.96
CA ARG A 15 68.85 10.88 1.59
C ARG A 15 68.07 11.86 2.49
N PRO A 16 68.51 12.09 3.74
CA PRO A 16 67.78 12.93 4.66
C PRO A 16 68.08 14.39 4.35
N HIS A 17 67.15 15.08 3.69
CA HIS A 17 67.02 16.53 3.85
C HIS A 17 65.54 16.90 3.82
N SER A 18 65.05 17.48 4.92
CA SER A 18 63.74 18.10 5.08
C SER A 18 62.50 17.19 4.98
N GLY A 19 62.16 16.49 6.07
CA GLY A 19 60.77 16.27 6.55
C GLY A 19 59.69 15.62 5.65
N TYR A 20 59.96 15.34 4.38
CA TYR A 20 59.06 14.74 3.40
C TYR A 20 59.84 13.70 2.60
N ALA A 21 59.32 12.46 2.52
CA ALA A 21 59.89 11.42 1.68
C ALA A 21 59.20 11.47 0.31
N GLU A 22 59.85 12.11 -0.66
CA GLU A 22 59.40 12.14 -2.05
C GLU A 22 60.01 10.93 -2.79
N ILE A 23 59.19 9.93 -3.13
CA ILE A 23 59.65 8.76 -3.89
C ILE A 23 59.58 9.10 -5.39
N GLN A 24 60.63 9.72 -5.93
CA GLN A 24 60.85 9.75 -7.37
C GLN A 24 61.44 8.40 -7.82
N LYS A 25 60.69 7.62 -8.62
CA LYS A 25 61.30 6.50 -9.33
C LYS A 25 62.33 7.04 -10.33
N CYS A 26 63.55 6.52 -10.22
CA CYS A 26 64.64 6.74 -11.16
C CYS A 26 64.28 6.10 -12.50
N VAL A 27 63.91 6.91 -13.49
CA VAL A 27 63.80 6.49 -14.89
C VAL A 27 65.09 6.92 -15.58
N VAL A 28 65.82 5.97 -16.16
CA VAL A 28 66.86 6.28 -17.14
C VAL A 28 66.19 7.06 -18.27
N CYS A 29 66.42 8.37 -18.38
CA CYS A 29 65.95 9.13 -19.52
C CYS A 29 66.89 10.30 -19.82
N SER A 30 67.90 10.05 -20.64
CA SER A 30 68.81 11.08 -21.13
C SER A 30 68.24 11.91 -22.30
N TYR A 31 66.96 11.76 -22.69
CA TYR A 31 66.47 12.32 -23.95
C TYR A 31 64.97 12.77 -23.98
N MET A 32 64.42 13.36 -22.92
CA MET A 32 63.09 14.01 -23.01
C MET A 32 63.10 15.45 -22.46
N SER A 33 62.41 16.34 -23.18
CA SER A 33 62.30 17.77 -22.87
C SER A 33 61.48 18.06 -21.60
N TYR A 34 61.94 19.02 -20.79
CA TYR A 34 61.45 19.36 -19.45
C TYR A 34 59.93 19.65 -19.35
N SER A 35 59.28 20.17 -20.39
CA SER A 35 57.84 20.53 -20.31
C SER A 35 56.91 19.32 -20.39
N VAL A 36 57.33 18.25 -21.09
CA VAL A 36 56.58 16.97 -21.17
C VAL A 36 56.75 16.18 -19.88
N PHE A 37 57.94 16.27 -19.28
CA PHE A 37 58.27 15.64 -18.00
C PHE A 37 57.39 16.17 -16.87
N ASN A 38 57.17 17.50 -16.79
CA ASN A 38 56.39 18.11 -15.71
C ASN A 38 54.88 17.79 -15.80
N HIS A 39 54.31 17.75 -17.02
CA HIS A 39 52.90 17.38 -17.21
C HIS A 39 52.65 15.87 -16.94
N PHE A 40 53.67 15.03 -17.11
CA PHE A 40 53.61 13.59 -16.82
C PHE A 40 53.85 13.28 -15.34
N LEU A 41 54.77 13.99 -14.68
CA LEU A 41 55.09 13.81 -13.26
C LEU A 41 53.95 14.23 -12.32
N VAL A 42 53.22 15.30 -12.65
CA VAL A 42 52.08 15.78 -11.83
C VAL A 42 50.95 14.73 -11.75
N ARG A 43 50.89 13.77 -12.69
CA ARG A 43 49.93 12.66 -12.69
C ARG A 43 50.34 11.43 -11.88
N LEU A 44 51.61 11.33 -11.47
CA LEU A 44 52.22 10.11 -10.92
C LEU A 44 52.57 10.21 -9.43
N VAL A 45 52.28 11.34 -8.78
CA VAL A 45 52.53 11.49 -7.34
C VAL A 45 51.53 10.63 -6.58
N MET A 46 52.03 9.60 -5.91
CA MET A 46 51.22 8.73 -5.06
C MET A 46 51.57 8.95 -3.60
N GLU A 47 50.54 9.22 -2.79
CA GLU A 47 50.68 9.27 -1.34
C GLU A 47 50.79 7.85 -0.78
N VAL A 48 51.86 7.58 -0.04
CA VAL A 48 52.10 6.29 0.63
C VAL A 48 52.10 6.55 2.12
N LYS A 49 51.25 5.84 2.85
CA LYS A 49 51.20 5.91 4.31
C LYS A 49 51.84 4.68 4.90
N GLY A 50 52.71 4.88 5.88
CA GLY A 50 53.53 3.80 6.39
C GLY A 50 54.34 4.18 7.61
N GLN A 51 55.13 3.21 8.08
CA GLN A 51 56.01 3.34 9.22
C GLN A 51 57.47 3.36 8.76
N MET A 52 58.28 4.22 9.37
CA MET A 52 59.74 4.21 9.25
C MET A 52 60.33 3.40 10.41
N ILE A 53 61.20 2.45 10.09
CA ILE A 53 61.85 1.54 11.03
C ILE A 53 63.35 1.66 10.86
N HIS A 54 64.07 1.97 11.94
CA HIS A 54 65.52 2.00 11.91
C HIS A 54 66.10 0.58 11.99
N VAL A 55 66.97 0.23 11.05
CA VAL A 55 67.66 -1.07 10.97
C VAL A 55 69.13 -0.87 11.34
N PRO A 56 69.50 -1.13 12.61
CA PRO A 56 70.82 -0.79 13.14
C PRO A 56 71.95 -1.60 12.50
N GLU A 57 71.72 -2.84 12.06
CA GLU A 57 72.76 -3.69 11.45
C GLU A 57 73.27 -3.13 10.12
N SER A 58 72.45 -2.33 9.43
CA SER A 58 72.78 -1.70 8.15
C SER A 58 72.83 -0.17 8.22
N ASN A 59 72.68 0.41 9.42
CA ASN A 59 72.59 1.85 9.66
C ASN A 59 71.65 2.57 8.66
N SER A 60 70.49 1.98 8.40
CA SER A 60 69.53 2.42 7.38
C SER A 60 68.12 2.55 7.96
N ILE A 61 67.25 3.32 7.31
CA ILE A 61 65.83 3.42 7.66
C ILE A 61 65.02 2.67 6.60
N LEU A 62 64.29 1.64 7.02
CA LEU A 62 63.33 0.91 6.21
C LEU A 62 61.96 1.59 6.32
N PHE A 63 61.34 1.91 5.19
CA PHE A 63 59.97 2.41 5.14
C PHE A 63 59.03 1.30 4.65
N LEU A 64 58.05 0.94 5.49
CA LEU A 64 56.98 0.00 5.15
C LEU A 64 55.69 0.78 5.04
N GLY A 65 55.09 0.85 3.86
CA GLY A 65 53.86 1.61 3.65
C GLY A 65 53.01 1.09 2.52
N SER A 66 51.75 1.51 2.56
CA SER A 66 50.70 1.12 1.63
C SER A 66 50.23 2.37 0.88
N PRO A 67 49.84 2.23 -0.40
CA PRO A 67 49.27 3.34 -1.16
C PRO A 67 47.97 3.84 -0.51
N CYS A 68 47.82 5.15 -0.35
CA CYS A 68 46.58 5.73 0.16
C CYS A 68 45.56 5.86 -0.99
N VAL A 69 44.77 4.81 -1.24
CA VAL A 69 43.80 4.72 -2.33
C VAL A 69 42.56 3.93 -1.91
N ASP A 70 41.37 4.47 -2.20
CA ASP A 70 40.09 3.85 -1.81
C ASP A 70 39.33 3.23 -3.00
N LYS A 71 39.78 3.49 -4.24
CA LYS A 71 39.09 3.10 -5.48
C LYS A 71 40.05 2.43 -6.46
N LEU A 72 39.55 1.39 -7.14
CA LEU A 72 40.34 0.67 -8.13
C LEU A 72 40.72 1.55 -9.33
N ASP A 73 39.79 2.41 -9.78
CA ASP A 73 40.03 3.35 -10.88
C ASP A 73 41.17 4.34 -10.59
N GLU A 74 41.32 4.76 -9.33
CA GLU A 74 42.39 5.66 -8.91
C GLU A 74 43.75 4.94 -8.86
N LEU A 75 43.77 3.68 -8.41
CA LEU A 75 44.96 2.85 -8.40
C LEU A 75 45.49 2.64 -9.83
N MET A 76 44.59 2.26 -10.75
CA MET A 76 44.92 2.08 -12.18
C MET A 76 45.29 3.39 -12.85
N GLY A 77 44.62 4.50 -12.50
CA GLY A 77 44.93 5.85 -13.01
C GLY A 77 46.34 6.33 -12.64
N ARG A 78 46.91 5.81 -11.55
CA ARG A 78 48.31 6.04 -11.11
C ARG A 78 49.29 4.97 -11.62
N GLY A 79 48.84 4.05 -12.47
CA GLY A 79 49.68 3.03 -13.11
C GLY A 79 50.02 1.82 -12.22
N LEU A 80 49.29 1.62 -11.12
CA LEU A 80 49.41 0.46 -10.26
C LEU A 80 48.28 -0.53 -10.49
N HIS A 81 48.58 -1.79 -10.23
CA HIS A 81 47.61 -2.88 -10.31
C HIS A 81 47.26 -3.37 -8.92
N LEU A 82 46.08 -3.98 -8.79
CA LEU A 82 45.69 -4.62 -7.54
C LEU A 82 46.68 -5.75 -7.13
N SER A 83 47.40 -6.34 -8.09
CA SER A 83 48.46 -7.33 -7.82
C SER A 83 49.69 -6.74 -7.11
N ASP A 84 49.89 -5.42 -7.18
CA ASP A 84 51.02 -4.73 -6.54
C ASP A 84 50.77 -4.50 -5.03
N ILE A 85 49.54 -4.71 -4.56
CA ILE A 85 49.15 -4.64 -3.16
C ILE A 85 49.12 -6.07 -2.56
N PRO A 86 49.91 -6.35 -1.51
CA PRO A 86 49.92 -7.67 -0.86
C PRO A 86 48.53 -8.11 -0.39
N ILE A 87 48.26 -9.42 -0.41
CA ILE A 87 46.95 -9.98 -0.03
C ILE A 87 46.54 -9.72 1.44
N HIS A 88 47.52 -9.45 2.30
CA HIS A 88 47.32 -9.18 3.72
C HIS A 88 47.25 -7.67 4.04
N ASP A 89 47.36 -6.82 3.02
CA ASP A 89 47.23 -5.38 3.17
C ASP A 89 45.74 -4.98 3.22
N ALA A 90 45.33 -4.27 4.27
CA ALA A 90 43.95 -3.84 4.47
C ALA A 90 43.43 -2.92 3.35
N THR A 91 44.32 -2.20 2.65
CA THR A 91 43.97 -1.36 1.49
C THR A 91 43.31 -2.18 0.39
N ARG A 92 43.77 -3.44 0.22
CA ARG A 92 43.20 -4.37 -0.77
C ARG A 92 41.74 -4.68 -0.47
N ASP A 93 41.41 -4.93 0.80
CA ASP A 93 40.04 -5.24 1.23
C ASP A 93 39.11 -4.03 1.04
N VAL A 94 39.58 -2.82 1.36
CA VAL A 94 38.81 -1.58 1.18
C VAL A 94 38.43 -1.38 -0.29
N ILE A 95 39.39 -1.52 -1.21
CA ILE A 95 39.16 -1.36 -2.65
C ILE A 95 38.14 -2.40 -3.16
N LEU A 96 38.28 -3.67 -2.73
CA LEU A 96 37.38 -4.75 -3.14
C LEU A 96 35.96 -4.54 -2.62
N VAL A 97 35.80 -4.15 -1.36
CA VAL A 97 34.49 -3.83 -0.76
C VAL A 97 33.83 -2.66 -1.49
N GLY A 98 34.60 -1.63 -1.87
CA GLY A 98 34.12 -0.49 -2.64
C GLY A 98 33.54 -0.89 -4.01
N GLU A 99 34.25 -1.73 -4.76
CA GLU A 99 33.77 -2.23 -6.06
C GLU A 99 32.56 -3.16 -5.92
N GLN A 100 32.56 -4.04 -4.91
CA GLN A 100 31.40 -4.91 -4.64
C GLN A 100 30.15 -4.09 -4.27
N ALA A 101 30.30 -3.04 -3.46
CA ALA A 101 29.21 -2.14 -3.11
C ALA A 101 28.69 -1.39 -4.35
N LYS A 102 29.58 -0.90 -5.22
CA LYS A 102 29.23 -0.24 -6.48
C LYS A 102 28.48 -1.17 -7.44
N ALA A 103 28.91 -2.43 -7.55
CA ALA A 103 28.23 -3.44 -8.36
C ALA A 103 26.82 -3.78 -7.83
N GLN A 104 26.64 -3.75 -6.51
CA GLN A 104 25.36 -4.10 -5.86
C GLN A 104 24.40 -2.90 -5.72
N ASP A 105 24.88 -1.65 -5.76
CA ASP A 105 24.08 -0.44 -5.54
C ASP A 105 22.87 -0.34 -6.48
N GLY A 106 23.08 -0.62 -7.77
CA GLY A 106 22.01 -0.59 -8.77
C GLY A 106 20.91 -1.62 -8.51
N LEU A 107 21.28 -2.82 -8.05
CA LEU A 107 20.33 -3.88 -7.69
C LEU A 107 19.59 -3.53 -6.41
N LYS A 108 20.31 -3.05 -5.37
CA LYS A 108 19.73 -2.62 -4.10
C LYS A 108 18.64 -1.56 -4.33
N LYS A 109 18.94 -0.52 -5.11
CA LYS A 109 17.97 0.53 -5.47
C LYS A 109 16.72 -0.02 -6.16
N ARG A 110 16.87 -1.00 -7.05
CA ARG A 110 15.73 -1.65 -7.72
C ARG A 110 14.91 -2.49 -6.76
N MET A 111 15.55 -3.23 -5.86
CA MET A 111 14.87 -4.00 -4.83
C MET A 111 14.09 -3.10 -3.86
N ASP A 112 14.69 -2.00 -3.41
CA ASP A 112 14.04 -1.03 -2.53
C ASP A 112 12.82 -0.40 -3.23
N LYS A 113 12.95 -0.04 -4.51
CA LYS A 113 11.84 0.47 -5.31
C LYS A 113 10.72 -0.56 -5.47
N LEU A 114 11.06 -1.80 -5.79
CA LEU A 114 10.09 -2.88 -5.96
C LEU A 114 9.35 -3.16 -4.65
N LYS A 115 10.08 -3.22 -3.52
CA LYS A 115 9.50 -3.40 -2.19
C LYS A 115 8.53 -2.27 -1.86
N ALA A 116 8.92 -1.02 -2.10
CA ALA A 116 8.05 0.13 -1.87
C ALA A 116 6.82 0.12 -2.79
N THR A 117 6.93 -0.35 -4.04
CA THR A 117 5.77 -0.55 -4.92
C THR A 117 4.86 -1.64 -4.39
N LEU A 118 5.43 -2.79 -4.00
CA LEU A 118 4.68 -3.93 -3.45
C LEU A 118 3.89 -3.54 -2.19
N GLU A 119 4.52 -2.83 -1.26
CA GLU A 119 3.87 -2.34 -0.04
C GLU A 119 2.70 -1.41 -0.36
N ARG A 120 2.85 -0.47 -1.30
CA ARG A 120 1.75 0.41 -1.73
C ARG A 120 0.62 -0.38 -2.39
N THR A 121 0.94 -1.32 -3.27
CA THR A 121 -0.09 -2.15 -3.92
C THR A 121 -0.82 -3.04 -2.92
N HIS A 122 -0.12 -3.54 -1.90
CA HIS A 122 -0.72 -4.33 -0.84
C HIS A 122 -1.67 -3.47 0.01
N GLN A 123 -1.26 -2.27 0.39
CA GLN A 123 -2.13 -1.33 1.12
C GLN A 123 -3.40 -0.99 0.33
N ALA A 124 -3.25 -0.64 -0.96
CA ALA A 124 -4.40 -0.36 -1.82
C ALA A 124 -5.34 -1.55 -1.97
N LEU A 125 -4.80 -2.77 -2.07
CA LEU A 125 -5.60 -3.99 -2.14
C LEU A 125 -6.38 -4.23 -0.84
N GLU A 126 -5.75 -4.01 0.33
CA GLU A 126 -6.43 -4.18 1.62
C GLU A 126 -7.51 -3.12 1.84
N GLU A 127 -7.30 -1.88 1.40
CA GLU A 127 -8.33 -0.83 1.40
C GLU A 127 -9.53 -1.22 0.53
N GLU A 128 -9.28 -1.76 -0.67
CA GLU A 128 -10.35 -2.14 -1.60
C GLU A 128 -11.11 -3.38 -1.11
N LYS A 129 -10.41 -4.34 -0.52
CA LYS A 129 -11.05 -5.48 0.18
C LYS A 129 -11.94 -4.98 1.31
N LYS A 130 -11.46 -4.05 2.13
CA LYS A 130 -12.25 -3.48 3.23
C LYS A 130 -13.52 -2.81 2.71
N LYS A 131 -13.43 -1.96 1.68
CA LYS A 131 -14.62 -1.35 1.07
C LYS A 131 -15.61 -2.38 0.54
N THR A 132 -15.11 -3.46 -0.06
CA THR A 132 -15.97 -4.54 -0.59
C THR A 132 -16.71 -5.25 0.55
N VAL A 133 -16.02 -5.52 1.66
CA VAL A 133 -16.63 -6.10 2.87
C VAL A 133 -17.64 -5.13 3.47
N ASP A 134 -17.27 -3.87 3.70
CA ASP A 134 -18.16 -2.86 4.27
C ASP A 134 -19.43 -2.70 3.42
N LEU A 135 -19.31 -2.73 2.09
CA LEU A 135 -20.45 -2.70 1.17
C LEU A 135 -21.35 -3.93 1.33
N LEU A 136 -20.77 -5.13 1.42
CA LEU A 136 -21.54 -6.36 1.60
C LEU A 136 -22.34 -6.36 2.91
N TYR A 137 -21.75 -5.85 3.99
CA TYR A 137 -22.40 -5.69 5.29
C TYR A 137 -23.40 -4.53 5.33
N SER A 138 -23.32 -3.57 4.40
CA SER A 138 -24.32 -2.50 4.28
C SER A 138 -25.61 -2.98 3.61
N ILE A 139 -25.52 -4.02 2.78
CA ILE A 139 -26.65 -4.58 2.03
C ILE A 139 -27.30 -5.73 2.82
N PHE A 140 -26.49 -6.66 3.35
CA PHE A 140 -26.99 -7.88 3.98
C PHE A 140 -26.76 -7.91 5.49
N PRO A 141 -27.62 -8.62 6.26
CA PRO A 141 -27.32 -8.93 7.66
C PRO A 141 -25.96 -9.63 7.81
N GLY A 142 -25.27 -9.37 8.92
CA GLY A 142 -23.86 -9.74 9.05
C GLY A 142 -23.53 -11.24 8.93
N ASP A 143 -24.45 -12.10 9.33
CA ASP A 143 -24.33 -13.56 9.18
C ASP A 143 -24.49 -14.02 7.73
N VAL A 144 -25.40 -13.39 6.97
CA VAL A 144 -25.60 -13.60 5.53
C VAL A 144 -24.41 -13.06 4.76
N ALA A 145 -23.95 -11.84 5.06
CA ALA A 145 -22.77 -11.24 4.46
C ALA A 145 -21.52 -12.12 4.64
N GLN A 146 -21.32 -12.68 5.84
CA GLN A 146 -20.19 -13.58 6.11
C GLN A 146 -20.25 -14.87 5.28
N GLN A 147 -21.42 -15.50 5.15
CA GLN A 147 -21.58 -16.71 4.35
C GLN A 147 -21.33 -16.44 2.86
N LEU A 148 -21.87 -15.34 2.34
CA LEU A 148 -21.65 -14.91 0.95
C LEU A 148 -20.18 -14.60 0.68
N TRP A 149 -19.50 -13.92 1.61
CA TRP A 149 -18.07 -13.65 1.51
C TRP A 149 -17.22 -14.92 1.45
N GLN A 150 -17.65 -15.97 2.15
CA GLN A 150 -17.01 -17.29 2.14
C GLN A 150 -17.38 -18.15 0.92
N GLY A 151 -18.23 -17.64 0.01
CA GLY A 151 -18.73 -18.39 -1.15
C GLY A 151 -19.69 -19.52 -0.78
N GLN A 152 -20.28 -19.48 0.42
CA GLN A 152 -21.25 -20.47 0.87
C GLN A 152 -22.64 -20.14 0.34
N GLN A 153 -23.43 -21.17 0.05
CA GLN A 153 -24.85 -20.98 -0.27
C GLN A 153 -25.63 -20.60 0.99
N VAL A 154 -26.37 -19.49 0.91
CA VAL A 154 -27.26 -19.04 1.98
C VAL A 154 -28.61 -19.72 1.81
N GLN A 155 -29.01 -20.54 2.78
CA GLN A 155 -30.33 -21.15 2.78
C GLN A 155 -31.40 -20.20 3.33
N ALA A 156 -32.61 -20.32 2.79
CA ALA A 156 -33.78 -19.63 3.33
C ALA A 156 -34.02 -20.04 4.79
N ARG A 157 -34.34 -19.06 5.64
CA ARG A 157 -34.51 -19.26 7.08
C ARG A 157 -35.81 -18.64 7.56
N LYS A 158 -36.65 -19.43 8.21
CA LYS A 158 -37.85 -18.91 8.88
C LYS A 158 -37.46 -18.19 10.17
N PHE A 159 -38.10 -17.06 10.43
CA PHE A 159 -37.95 -16.28 11.66
C PHE A 159 -39.33 -16.10 12.30
N ASP A 160 -39.47 -16.54 13.55
CA ASP A 160 -40.76 -16.51 14.26
C ASP A 160 -41.03 -15.16 14.96
N ASP A 161 -39.97 -14.49 15.44
CA ASP A 161 -40.05 -13.29 16.27
C ASP A 161 -39.56 -12.05 15.52
N VAL A 162 -40.34 -11.60 14.52
CA VAL A 162 -40.04 -10.42 13.70
C VAL A 162 -41.22 -9.46 13.70
N THR A 163 -40.93 -8.16 13.81
CA THR A 163 -41.91 -7.09 13.55
C THR A 163 -41.44 -6.29 12.36
N MET A 164 -42.35 -6.06 11.41
CA MET A 164 -42.11 -5.22 10.25
C MET A 164 -42.97 -3.97 10.29
N LEU A 165 -42.45 -2.92 9.68
CA LEU A 165 -43.16 -1.67 9.42
C LEU A 165 -43.12 -1.40 7.93
N PHE A 166 -44.30 -1.23 7.36
CA PHE A 166 -44.50 -0.78 6.00
C PHE A 166 -44.99 0.66 6.02
N SER A 167 -44.38 1.49 5.18
CA SER A 167 -44.78 2.87 4.98
C SER A 167 -44.84 3.17 3.50
N ASP A 168 -45.77 4.05 3.13
CA ASP A 168 -46.01 4.46 1.76
C ASP A 168 -46.33 5.96 1.71
N ILE A 169 -45.91 6.65 0.66
CA ILE A 169 -46.08 8.10 0.53
C ILE A 169 -47.43 8.40 -0.13
N VAL A 170 -48.29 9.12 0.58
CA VAL A 170 -49.62 9.46 0.07
C VAL A 170 -49.49 10.39 -1.14
N GLY A 171 -50.06 9.97 -2.26
CA GLY A 171 -50.10 10.78 -3.47
C GLY A 171 -48.78 10.84 -4.25
N PHE A 172 -47.83 9.93 -3.99
CA PHE A 172 -46.56 9.86 -4.71
C PHE A 172 -46.72 9.79 -6.23
N THR A 173 -47.69 9.01 -6.72
CA THR A 173 -47.98 8.94 -8.16
C THR A 173 -48.31 10.33 -8.75
N ALA A 174 -49.04 11.17 -8.01
CA ALA A 174 -49.35 12.53 -8.44
C ALA A 174 -48.12 13.45 -8.41
N ILE A 175 -47.26 13.32 -7.39
CA ILE A 175 -45.99 14.04 -7.28
C ILE A 175 -45.08 13.69 -8.47
N CYS A 176 -44.95 12.40 -8.81
CA CYS A 176 -44.17 11.95 -9.97
C CYS A 176 -44.72 12.47 -11.30
N ALA A 177 -46.04 12.64 -11.42
CA ALA A 177 -46.67 13.16 -12.63
C ALA A 177 -46.53 14.68 -12.80
N GLN A 178 -46.39 15.43 -11.70
CA GLN A 178 -46.39 16.90 -11.70
C GLN A 178 -44.99 17.50 -11.57
N CYS A 179 -44.04 16.80 -10.96
CA CYS A 179 -42.70 17.28 -10.67
C CYS A 179 -41.65 16.69 -11.62
N THR A 180 -40.48 17.32 -11.70
CA THR A 180 -39.37 16.74 -12.48
C THR A 180 -38.77 15.52 -11.76
N PRO A 181 -38.27 14.51 -12.49
CA PRO A 181 -37.65 13.33 -11.88
C PRO A 181 -36.53 13.68 -10.89
N MET A 182 -35.74 14.72 -11.19
CA MET A 182 -34.64 15.15 -10.33
C MET A 182 -35.14 15.69 -8.98
N GLN A 183 -36.26 16.43 -8.97
CA GLN A 183 -36.87 16.93 -7.73
C GLN A 183 -37.41 15.78 -6.87
N VAL A 184 -38.06 14.80 -7.51
CA VAL A 184 -38.58 13.62 -6.80
C VAL A 184 -37.44 12.79 -6.19
N ILE A 185 -36.36 12.55 -6.94
CA ILE A 185 -35.19 11.83 -6.44
C ILE A 185 -34.54 12.58 -5.28
N SER A 186 -34.40 13.90 -5.38
CA SER A 186 -33.83 14.72 -4.29
C SER A 186 -34.65 14.63 -3.01
N MET A 187 -35.99 14.70 -3.12
CA MET A 187 -36.92 14.57 -2.00
C MET A 187 -36.80 13.19 -1.34
N LEU A 188 -36.84 12.10 -2.13
CA LEU A 188 -36.70 10.74 -1.62
C LEU A 188 -35.35 10.51 -0.95
N ASN A 189 -34.26 11.01 -1.55
CA ASN A 189 -32.93 10.84 -0.99
C ASN A 189 -32.79 11.55 0.36
N GLU A 190 -33.33 12.76 0.50
CA GLU A 190 -33.33 13.51 1.77
C GLU A 190 -34.14 12.77 2.85
N LEU A 191 -35.34 12.30 2.51
CA LEU A 191 -36.22 11.55 3.40
C LEU A 191 -35.59 10.23 3.86
N TYR A 192 -35.13 9.40 2.91
CA TYR A 192 -34.54 8.11 3.23
C TYR A 192 -33.21 8.22 3.95
N THR A 193 -32.39 9.24 3.67
CA THR A 193 -31.16 9.48 4.45
C THR A 193 -31.47 9.73 5.93
N ARG A 194 -32.55 10.47 6.24
CA ARG A 194 -32.99 10.71 7.62
C ARG A 194 -33.51 9.43 8.28
N PHE A 195 -34.24 8.59 7.54
CA PHE A 195 -34.73 7.31 8.05
C PHE A 195 -33.61 6.29 8.28
N ASP A 196 -32.70 6.14 7.31
CA ASP A 196 -31.54 5.25 7.38
C ASP A 196 -30.68 5.58 8.60
N HIS A 197 -30.54 6.87 8.92
CA HIS A 197 -29.88 7.32 10.15
C HIS A 197 -30.58 6.74 11.39
N GLN A 198 -31.91 6.86 11.51
CA GLN A 198 -32.67 6.31 12.64
C GLN A 198 -32.61 4.79 12.74
N CYS A 199 -32.57 4.07 11.60
CA CYS A 199 -32.36 2.62 11.59
C CYS A 199 -31.08 2.22 12.33
N GLY A 200 -29.99 2.99 12.13
CA GLY A 200 -28.72 2.80 12.84
C GLY A 200 -28.83 3.04 14.36
N PHE A 201 -29.59 4.05 14.80
CA PHE A 201 -29.76 4.34 16.24
C PHE A 201 -30.65 3.31 16.96
N LEU A 202 -31.68 2.82 16.28
CA LEU A 202 -32.66 1.90 16.86
C LEU A 202 -32.28 0.42 16.68
N ASP A 203 -31.17 0.12 15.99
CA ASP A 203 -30.72 -1.23 15.64
C ASP A 203 -31.82 -2.01 14.89
N ILE A 204 -32.34 -1.42 13.80
CA ILE A 204 -33.39 -2.01 12.94
C ILE A 204 -32.83 -2.21 11.53
N TYR A 205 -33.20 -3.32 10.89
CA TYR A 205 -32.76 -3.63 9.53
C TYR A 205 -33.70 -3.02 8.48
N LYS A 206 -33.14 -2.32 7.50
CA LYS A 206 -33.87 -1.81 6.33
C LYS A 206 -34.02 -2.91 5.30
N VAL A 207 -35.24 -3.12 4.83
CA VAL A 207 -35.55 -4.07 3.76
C VAL A 207 -35.56 -3.33 2.43
N GLU A 208 -34.81 -3.83 1.45
CA GLU A 208 -34.81 -3.25 0.10
C GLU A 208 -36.19 -3.40 -0.54
N THR A 209 -36.73 -2.30 -1.06
CA THR A 209 -38.07 -2.19 -1.64
C THR A 209 -38.02 -1.38 -2.94
N ILE A 210 -39.05 -1.51 -3.77
CA ILE A 210 -39.18 -0.78 -5.04
C ILE A 210 -40.17 0.36 -4.85
N GLY A 211 -39.80 1.56 -5.31
CA GLY A 211 -40.69 2.72 -5.39
C GLY A 211 -40.59 3.64 -4.18
N ASP A 212 -41.75 4.12 -3.74
CA ASP A 212 -41.98 5.04 -2.62
C ASP A 212 -42.22 4.35 -1.28
N ALA A 213 -42.44 3.03 -1.32
CA ALA A 213 -42.54 2.22 -0.13
C ALA A 213 -41.21 2.20 0.63
N TYR A 214 -41.27 2.30 1.96
CA TYR A 214 -40.11 2.11 2.83
C TYR A 214 -40.44 1.07 3.90
N CYS A 215 -39.62 0.03 3.96
CA CYS A 215 -39.84 -1.15 4.80
C CYS A 215 -38.66 -1.39 5.75
N VAL A 216 -38.98 -1.64 7.02
CA VAL A 216 -37.98 -1.96 8.04
C VAL A 216 -38.44 -3.12 8.92
N ALA A 217 -37.49 -3.91 9.40
CA ALA A 217 -37.72 -5.10 10.19
C ALA A 217 -36.81 -5.14 11.43
N ALA A 218 -37.38 -5.48 12.58
CA ALA A 218 -36.64 -5.77 13.81
C ALA A 218 -36.78 -7.25 14.15
N GLY A 219 -35.70 -7.87 14.64
CA GLY A 219 -35.66 -9.32 14.91
C GLY A 219 -35.07 -10.13 13.74
N LEU A 220 -34.90 -9.53 12.56
CA LEU A 220 -34.40 -10.21 11.36
C LEU A 220 -32.88 -10.38 11.36
N HIS A 221 -32.11 -9.32 11.57
CA HIS A 221 -30.63 -9.37 11.62
C HIS A 221 -30.10 -9.83 12.98
N ARG A 222 -30.86 -9.57 14.05
CA ARG A 222 -30.53 -9.98 15.42
C ARG A 222 -31.81 -10.34 16.18
N LYS A 223 -31.86 -11.55 16.73
CA LYS A 223 -32.96 -11.99 17.58
C LYS A 223 -33.11 -11.06 18.79
N SER A 224 -34.32 -10.58 19.04
CA SER A 224 -34.63 -9.68 20.15
C SER A 224 -36.01 -10.02 20.69
N LEU A 225 -36.13 -10.18 22.01
CA LEU A 225 -37.42 -10.43 22.66
C LEU A 225 -38.35 -9.20 22.66
N CYS A 226 -37.79 -8.02 22.36
CA CYS A 226 -38.50 -6.75 22.37
C CYS A 226 -38.51 -6.11 20.97
N HIS A 227 -38.54 -6.90 19.90
CA HIS A 227 -38.48 -6.43 18.50
C HIS A 227 -39.59 -5.41 18.13
N ALA A 228 -40.75 -5.46 18.78
CA ALA A 228 -41.85 -4.52 18.52
C ALA A 228 -41.56 -3.09 18.99
N LYS A 229 -40.80 -2.93 20.08
CA LYS A 229 -40.48 -1.63 20.67
C LYS A 229 -39.67 -0.71 19.74
N PRO A 230 -38.53 -1.14 19.14
CA PRO A 230 -37.78 -0.30 18.23
C PRO A 230 -38.60 0.03 16.98
N ILE A 231 -39.43 -0.89 16.47
CA ILE A 231 -40.35 -0.59 15.36
C ILE A 231 -41.38 0.50 15.72
N ALA A 232 -41.99 0.43 16.90
CA ALA A 232 -42.92 1.46 17.34
C ALA A 232 -42.24 2.83 17.50
N LEU A 233 -41.01 2.85 18.02
CA LEU A 233 -40.20 4.08 18.09
C LEU A 233 -39.82 4.60 16.71
N MET A 234 -39.51 3.71 15.77
CA MET A 234 -39.23 4.07 14.39
C MET A 234 -40.45 4.70 13.72
N ALA A 235 -41.65 4.14 13.93
CA ALA A 235 -42.89 4.73 13.41
C ALA A 235 -43.09 6.18 13.89
N LEU A 236 -42.91 6.43 15.19
CA LEU A 236 -42.99 7.77 15.76
C LEU A 236 -41.94 8.71 15.16
N LYS A 237 -40.69 8.24 15.01
CA LYS A 237 -39.62 9.02 14.40
C LYS A 237 -39.84 9.32 12.92
N MET A 238 -40.41 8.37 12.17
CA MET A 238 -40.77 8.58 10.77
C MET A 238 -41.83 9.68 10.64
N MET A 239 -42.83 9.70 11.52
CA MET A 239 -43.83 10.78 11.55
C MET A 239 -43.18 12.14 11.84
N GLU A 240 -42.36 12.23 12.89
CA GLU A 240 -41.65 13.48 13.25
C GLU A 240 -40.77 13.99 12.10
N LEU A 241 -39.96 13.10 11.50
CA LEU A 241 -39.03 13.47 10.43
C LEU A 241 -39.73 13.79 9.10
N SER A 242 -40.93 13.24 8.87
CA SER A 242 -41.72 13.50 7.67
C SER A 242 -42.23 14.95 7.60
N GLU A 243 -42.48 15.58 8.75
CA GLU A 243 -42.91 16.98 8.83
C GLU A 243 -41.80 17.96 8.43
N GLU A 244 -40.53 17.54 8.55
CA GLU A 244 -39.36 18.36 8.20
C GLU A 244 -39.04 18.33 6.69
N VAL A 245 -39.56 17.33 5.94
CA VAL A 245 -39.32 17.19 4.50
C VAL A 245 -40.54 17.70 3.74
N LEU A 246 -40.31 18.58 2.77
CA LEU A 246 -41.35 19.08 1.87
C LEU A 246 -41.31 18.34 0.54
N THR A 247 -42.51 18.08 0.00
CA THR A 247 -42.70 17.72 -1.41
C THR A 247 -42.21 18.85 -2.32
N PRO A 248 -41.91 18.58 -3.62
CA PRO A 248 -41.52 19.63 -4.54
C PRO A 248 -42.57 20.74 -4.73
N ASP A 249 -43.83 20.44 -4.40
CA ASP A 249 -44.96 21.39 -4.38
C ASP A 249 -45.01 22.26 -3.11
N GLY A 250 -44.08 22.07 -2.17
CA GLY A 250 -43.99 22.82 -0.91
C GLY A 250 -44.93 22.34 0.20
N ARG A 251 -45.57 21.18 0.06
CA ARG A 251 -46.41 20.57 1.10
C ARG A 251 -45.62 19.55 1.93
N PRO A 252 -45.86 19.40 3.24
CA PRO A 252 -45.25 18.33 4.04
C PRO A 252 -45.57 16.96 3.46
N ILE A 253 -44.61 16.02 3.57
CA ILE A 253 -44.84 14.64 3.16
C ILE A 253 -45.82 13.99 4.13
N GLN A 254 -46.82 13.31 3.60
CA GLN A 254 -47.78 12.53 4.37
C GLN A 254 -47.56 11.05 4.08
N PHE A 255 -47.48 10.26 5.14
CA PHE A 255 -47.47 8.81 5.05
C PHE A 255 -48.88 8.24 5.18
N GLY A 256 -49.13 7.14 4.48
CA GLY A 256 -50.36 6.37 4.61
C GLY A 256 -50.47 5.71 5.99
N GLU A 257 -51.52 4.93 6.22
CA GLU A 257 -51.62 4.14 7.46
C GLU A 257 -50.42 3.19 7.56
N THR A 258 -49.54 3.46 8.53
CA THR A 258 -48.40 2.60 8.83
C THR A 258 -48.90 1.25 9.30
N GLN A 259 -48.72 0.20 8.50
CA GLN A 259 -49.12 -1.15 8.86
C GLN A 259 -47.96 -1.82 9.62
N THR A 260 -48.23 -2.23 10.86
CA THR A 260 -47.32 -3.08 11.64
C THR A 260 -47.84 -4.51 11.59
N SER A 261 -47.08 -5.40 10.95
CA SER A 261 -47.41 -6.81 10.87
C SER A 261 -46.48 -7.61 11.80
N HIS A 262 -47.08 -8.41 12.68
CA HIS A 262 -46.39 -9.50 13.35
C HIS A 262 -46.48 -10.73 12.44
N HIS A 263 -45.40 -11.02 11.71
CA HIS A 263 -45.33 -12.20 10.86
C HIS A 263 -44.37 -13.22 11.47
N SER A 264 -44.91 -14.38 11.85
CA SER A 264 -44.13 -15.59 12.16
C SER A 264 -43.72 -16.36 10.91
N ASP A 265 -44.19 -15.96 9.72
CA ASP A 265 -44.00 -16.67 8.44
C ASP A 265 -43.56 -15.69 7.34
N LEU A 266 -42.36 -15.14 7.46
CA LEU A 266 -41.81 -14.20 6.46
C LEU A 266 -41.31 -14.87 5.17
N LEU A 267 -41.39 -16.20 5.05
CA LEU A 267 -40.77 -16.96 3.95
C LEU A 267 -41.62 -18.13 3.42
N ASN A 268 -42.94 -18.15 3.67
CA ASN A 268 -43.80 -19.27 3.23
C ASN A 268 -44.31 -19.18 1.79
N HIS A 269 -43.81 -18.27 0.96
CA HIS A 269 -43.93 -18.43 -0.48
C HIS A 269 -42.68 -19.13 -1.01
N GLU A 270 -42.86 -20.38 -1.45
CA GLU A 270 -41.83 -21.12 -2.17
C GLU A 270 -41.25 -20.22 -3.28
N PRO A 271 -39.92 -20.08 -3.39
CA PRO A 271 -39.33 -19.45 -4.56
C PRO A 271 -39.62 -20.37 -5.75
N VAL A 272 -40.50 -19.94 -6.66
CA VAL A 272 -40.59 -20.54 -7.98
C VAL A 272 -39.29 -20.18 -8.71
N VAL A 273 -38.32 -21.09 -8.65
CA VAL A 273 -37.08 -21.01 -9.42
C VAL A 273 -37.41 -21.39 -10.85
N THR A 274 -37.64 -20.41 -11.71
CA THR A 274 -37.48 -20.61 -13.16
C THR A 274 -36.03 -20.32 -13.52
N GLU A 275 -35.26 -21.40 -13.73
CA GLU A 275 -33.96 -21.32 -14.39
C GLU A 275 -34.18 -20.98 -15.87
N ASP A 276 -34.18 -19.70 -16.22
CA ASP A 276 -33.87 -19.28 -17.58
C ASP A 276 -32.39 -18.94 -17.66
N GLY A 277 -31.63 -19.93 -18.10
CA GLY A 277 -30.19 -19.86 -18.22
C GLY A 277 -29.75 -18.88 -19.30
N VAL A 278 -29.16 -17.76 -18.91
CA VAL A 278 -28.02 -17.15 -19.62
C VAL A 278 -27.12 -16.42 -18.60
N GLY A 279 -25.94 -16.99 -18.34
CA GLY A 279 -24.77 -16.21 -17.92
C GLY A 279 -24.56 -15.93 -16.43
N GLY A 280 -24.15 -16.94 -15.66
CA GLY A 280 -22.92 -16.87 -14.87
C GLY A 280 -22.73 -15.84 -13.73
N LYS A 281 -23.79 -15.22 -13.18
CA LYS A 281 -23.73 -14.53 -11.86
C LYS A 281 -25.09 -14.64 -11.15
N PRO A 282 -25.20 -15.32 -10.00
CA PRO A 282 -26.45 -15.38 -9.26
C PRO A 282 -26.48 -14.21 -8.25
N TRP A 283 -27.12 -13.11 -8.62
CA TRP A 283 -27.68 -12.19 -7.63
C TRP A 283 -29.18 -12.42 -7.64
N THR A 284 -29.62 -13.39 -6.84
CA THR A 284 -31.05 -13.63 -6.61
C THR A 284 -31.52 -12.59 -5.62
N THR A 285 -32.14 -11.51 -6.12
CA THR A 285 -32.89 -10.56 -5.30
C THR A 285 -34.05 -11.31 -4.66
N VAL A 286 -33.92 -11.61 -3.38
CA VAL A 286 -35.01 -12.17 -2.56
C VAL A 286 -35.90 -11.00 -2.15
N MET A 287 -36.87 -10.67 -2.99
CA MET A 287 -38.02 -9.84 -2.60
C MET A 287 -39.26 -10.72 -2.59
N GLY A 288 -39.72 -11.06 -1.38
CA GLY A 288 -41.11 -11.44 -1.14
C GLY A 288 -41.89 -10.16 -0.87
N VAL A 289 -42.88 -9.89 -1.71
CA VAL A 289 -43.94 -8.90 -1.46
C VAL A 289 -44.94 -9.50 -0.48
#